data_AF-A0A949GHX2-F1
#
_entry.id   AF-A0A949GHX2-F1
#
_cell.length_a   1.000
_cell.length_b   1.000
_cell.length_c   1.000
_cell.angle_alpha   90.00
_cell.angle_beta   90.00
_cell.angle_gamma   90.00
#
_symmetry.space_group_name_H-M   'P 1'
#
loop_
_entity.id
_entity.type
_entity.pdbx_description
1 polymer ?
#
loop_
_entity_poly.entity_id
_entity_poly.type
_entity_poly.pdbx_seq_one_letter_code
_entity_poly.pdbx_strand_id
1 'polypeptide(L)'
;SLHGYFLLYILARLKFIRRRSLRFNLEQERIDQWLTTILAVMPENYDLAFEIAECANVIKGYGDTHKNGWRNFTSLMNEVDKLREAKSATAATRIATLRSAALSDETGEKLRALL
;
A
#
# COMPACT_ATOMS: atom_id res chain seq x y z
N SER A 1 -15.44 -33.16 23.23
CA SER A 1 -16.69 -32.42 23.52
C SER A 1 -17.30 -31.82 22.27
N LEU A 2 -18.52 -32.20 21.90
CA LEU A 2 -19.23 -31.70 20.70
C LEU A 2 -19.50 -30.18 20.75
N HIS A 3 -19.74 -29.63 21.94
CA HIS A 3 -20.01 -28.19 22.12
C HIS A 3 -18.85 -27.28 21.67
N GLY A 4 -17.60 -27.66 21.98
CA GLY A 4 -16.43 -26.89 21.54
C GLY A 4 -16.24 -26.93 20.02
N TYR A 5 -16.53 -28.07 19.39
CA TYR A 5 -16.52 -28.21 17.94
C TYR A 5 -17.61 -27.33 17.28
N PHE A 6 -18.84 -27.37 17.78
CA PHE A 6 -19.92 -26.52 17.27
C PHE A 6 -19.64 -25.03 17.39
N LEU A 7 -19.04 -24.59 18.52
CA LEU A 7 -18.63 -23.19 18.70
C LEU A 7 -17.62 -22.75 17.64
N LEU A 8 -16.53 -23.51 17.46
CA LEU A 8 -15.51 -23.21 16.46
C LEU A 8 -16.05 -23.31 15.03
N TYR A 9 -16.96 -24.25 14.76
CA TYR A 9 -17.61 -24.43 13.47
C TYR A 9 -18.49 -23.23 13.09
N ILE A 10 -19.29 -22.71 14.05
CA ILE A 10 -20.09 -21.50 13.84
C ILE A 10 -19.17 -20.30 13.61
N LEU A 11 -18.14 -20.11 14.44
CA LEU A 11 -17.16 -19.02 14.27
C LEU A 11 -16.48 -19.07 12.88
N ALA A 12 -16.10 -20.25 12.40
CA ALA A 12 -15.52 -20.43 11.07
C ALA A 12 -16.50 -20.06 9.95
N ARG A 13 -17.80 -20.32 10.14
CA ARG A 13 -18.85 -19.94 9.18
C ARG A 13 -19.14 -18.44 9.13
N LEU A 14 -18.75 -17.66 10.14
CA LEU A 14 -18.90 -16.20 10.15
C LEU A 14 -17.90 -15.46 9.24
N LYS A 15 -17.13 -16.17 8.42
CA LYS A 15 -16.19 -15.59 7.43
C LYS A 15 -16.80 -14.50 6.55
N PHE A 16 -18.10 -14.56 6.26
CA PHE A 16 -18.80 -13.55 5.45
C PHE A 16 -18.86 -12.18 6.14
N ILE A 17 -18.84 -12.12 7.47
CA ILE A 17 -18.85 -10.86 8.24
C ILE A 17 -17.59 -10.04 7.94
N ARG A 18 -16.48 -10.69 7.58
CA ARG A 18 -15.23 -10.00 7.24
C ARG A 18 -15.43 -8.93 6.16
N ARG A 19 -16.23 -9.21 5.12
CA ARG A 19 -16.53 -8.26 4.03
C ARG A 19 -17.44 -7.10 4.44
N ARG A 20 -18.09 -7.19 5.59
CA ARG A 20 -18.95 -6.13 6.15
C ARG A 20 -18.26 -5.37 7.29
N SER A 21 -17.03 -5.75 7.64
CA SER A 21 -16.28 -5.07 8.70
C SER A 21 -15.82 -3.69 8.26
N LEU A 22 -15.80 -2.73 9.18
CA LEU A 22 -15.25 -1.38 8.93
C LEU A 22 -13.84 -1.44 8.36
N ARG A 23 -13.00 -2.33 8.91
CA ARG A 23 -11.63 -2.54 8.45
C ARG A 23 -11.58 -2.92 6.96
N PHE A 24 -12.43 -3.84 6.52
CA PHE A 24 -12.47 -4.24 5.11
C PHE A 24 -12.86 -3.08 4.21
N ASN A 25 -13.88 -2.29 4.59
CA ASN A 25 -14.29 -1.14 3.79
C ASN A 25 -13.17 -0.10 3.67
N LEU A 26 -12.46 0.22 4.75
CA LEU A 26 -11.32 1.13 4.73
C LEU A 26 -10.16 0.61 3.88
N GLU A 27 -9.87 -0.69 3.95
CA GLU A 27 -8.83 -1.30 3.11
C GLU A 27 -9.23 -1.29 1.63
N GLN A 28 -10.50 -1.56 1.30
CA GLN A 28 -11.01 -1.48 -0.07
C GLN A 28 -10.97 -0.05 -0.63
N GLU A 29 -11.43 0.94 0.14
CA GLU A 29 -11.39 2.35 -0.29
C GLU A 29 -9.96 2.79 -0.66
N ARG A 30 -8.96 2.37 0.14
CA ARG A 30 -7.55 2.66 -0.15
C ARG A 30 -7.04 1.97 -1.41
N ILE A 31 -7.46 0.72 -1.64
CA ILE A 31 -7.11 -0.02 -2.86
C ILE A 31 -7.73 0.69 -4.07
N ASP A 32 -9.00 1.09 -3.99
CA ASP A 32 -9.70 1.77 -5.07
C ASP A 32 -9.06 3.12 -5.39
N GLN A 33 -8.69 3.90 -4.37
CA GLN A 33 -7.96 5.16 -4.53
C GLN A 33 -6.61 4.93 -5.22
N TRP A 34 -5.84 3.94 -4.77
CA TRP A 34 -4.54 3.61 -5.37
C TRP A 34 -4.66 3.16 -6.83
N LEU A 35 -5.63 2.31 -7.15
CA LEU A 35 -5.92 1.88 -8.53
C LEU A 35 -6.35 3.07 -9.40
N THR A 36 -7.17 3.97 -8.86
CA THR A 36 -7.60 5.18 -9.57
C THR A 36 -6.40 6.05 -9.93
N THR A 37 -5.46 6.24 -9.01
CA THR A 37 -4.22 6.99 -9.27
C THR A 37 -3.38 6.35 -10.37
N ILE A 38 -3.21 5.02 -10.35
CA ILE A 38 -2.46 4.31 -11.40
C ILE A 38 -3.10 4.53 -12.77
N LEU A 39 -4.43 4.34 -12.87
CA LEU A 39 -5.16 4.50 -14.13
C LEU A 39 -5.11 5.94 -14.65
N ALA A 40 -5.09 6.93 -13.75
CA ALA A 40 -4.96 8.34 -14.12
C ALA A 40 -3.56 8.69 -14.65
N VAL A 41 -2.50 8.09 -14.09
CA VAL A 41 -1.11 8.37 -14.48
C VAL A 41 -0.68 7.59 -15.72
N MET A 42 -1.22 6.39 -15.91
CA MET A 42 -0.88 5.48 -17.01
C MET A 42 -0.86 6.13 -18.42
N PRO A 43 -1.84 6.96 -18.84
CA PRO A 43 -1.81 7.58 -20.16
C PRO A 43 -0.73 8.68 -20.31
N GLU A 44 -0.28 9.29 -19.21
CA GLU A 44 0.72 10.35 -19.23
C GLU A 44 2.14 9.78 -19.12
N ASN A 45 2.33 8.81 -18.24
CA ASN A 45 3.62 8.19 -17.98
C ASN A 45 3.44 6.76 -17.47
N TYR A 46 3.53 5.80 -18.39
CA TYR A 46 3.37 4.38 -18.09
C TYR A 46 4.39 3.87 -17.06
N ASP A 47 5.66 4.27 -17.19
CA ASP A 47 6.72 3.84 -16.28
C ASP A 47 6.44 4.31 -14.85
N LEU A 48 5.98 5.56 -14.69
CA LEU A 48 5.58 6.06 -13.38
C LEU A 48 4.37 5.29 -12.82
N ALA A 49 3.38 4.96 -13.64
CA ALA A 49 2.22 4.17 -13.22
C ALA A 49 2.61 2.76 -12.75
N PHE A 50 3.54 2.12 -13.46
CA PHE A 50 4.13 0.84 -13.05
C PHE A 50 4.83 0.95 -11.70
N GLU A 51 5.62 2.00 -11.51
CA GLU A 51 6.35 2.25 -10.28
C GLU A 51 5.42 2.51 -9.07
N ILE A 52 4.31 3.23 -9.28
CA ILE A 52 3.23 3.43 -8.28
C ILE A 52 2.57 2.10 -7.92
N ALA A 53 2.37 1.21 -8.89
CA ALA A 53 1.83 -0.11 -8.63
C ALA A 53 2.77 -0.95 -7.74
N GLU A 54 4.07 -0.89 -8.01
CA GLU A 54 5.06 -1.60 -7.21
C GLU A 54 5.23 -1.04 -5.78
N CYS A 55 4.88 0.24 -5.53
CA CYS A 55 4.98 0.83 -4.19
C CYS A 55 4.07 0.13 -3.15
N ALA A 56 2.97 -0.50 -3.56
CA ALA A 56 2.08 -1.22 -2.64
C ALA A 56 2.78 -2.40 -1.93
N ASN A 57 3.85 -2.95 -2.52
CA ASN A 57 4.64 -4.04 -1.94
C ASN A 57 5.35 -3.65 -0.62
N VAL A 58 5.45 -2.36 -0.30
CA VAL A 58 6.03 -1.87 0.96
C VAL A 58 5.12 -2.17 2.17
N ILE A 59 3.82 -2.35 1.96
CA ILE A 59 2.86 -2.63 3.03
C ILE A 59 2.91 -4.13 3.36
N LYS A 60 3.50 -4.49 4.51
CA LYS A 60 3.68 -5.88 4.94
C LYS A 60 3.26 -6.13 6.39
N GLY A 61 2.94 -7.38 6.67
CA GLY A 61 2.73 -7.89 8.02
C GLY A 61 1.51 -7.33 8.74
N TYR A 62 1.58 -7.33 10.08
CA TYR A 62 0.55 -6.84 10.98
C TYR A 62 1.19 -6.02 12.11
N GLY A 63 0.39 -5.30 12.89
CA GLY A 63 0.89 -4.52 14.02
C GLY A 63 1.78 -3.36 13.58
N ASP A 64 2.96 -3.24 14.18
CA ASP A 64 3.86 -2.10 13.95
C ASP A 64 4.56 -2.15 12.60
N THR A 65 4.88 -3.34 12.07
CA THR A 65 5.39 -3.51 10.70
C THR A 65 4.40 -2.96 9.67
N HIS A 66 3.11 -3.22 9.87
CA HIS A 66 2.05 -2.71 9.00
C HIS A 66 1.92 -1.19 9.11
N LYS A 67 1.98 -0.62 10.33
CA LYS A 67 1.96 0.85 10.52
C LYS A 67 3.15 1.53 9.84
N ASN A 68 4.35 0.96 9.98
CA ASN A 68 5.56 1.48 9.35
C ASN A 68 5.47 1.39 7.82
N GLY A 69 4.99 0.26 7.28
CA GLY A 69 4.75 0.09 5.85
C GLY A 69 3.77 1.13 5.30
N TRP A 70 2.67 1.41 6.02
CA TRP A 70 1.73 2.46 5.65
C TRP A 70 2.34 3.86 5.66
N ARG A 71 3.16 4.17 6.68
CA ARG A 71 3.85 5.46 6.75
C ARG A 71 4.79 5.64 5.54
N ASN A 72 5.57 4.62 5.24
CA ASN A 72 6.50 4.64 4.10
C ASN A 72 5.75 4.76 2.77
N PHE A 73 4.66 4.00 2.59
CA PHE A 73 3.79 4.09 1.42
C PHE A 73 3.20 5.48 1.24
N THR A 74 2.69 6.08 2.32
CA THR A 74 2.13 7.44 2.28
C THR A 74 3.18 8.47 1.88
N SER A 75 4.40 8.37 2.41
CA SER A 75 5.51 9.24 2.02
C SER A 75 5.91 9.07 0.55
N LEU A 76 5.90 7.84 0.02
CA LEU A 76 6.14 7.57 -1.40
C LEU A 76 5.07 8.21 -2.28
N MET A 77 3.79 8.06 -1.94
CA MET A 77 2.69 8.64 -2.72
C MET A 77 2.71 10.18 -2.69
N ASN A 78 3.05 10.79 -1.54
CA ASN A 78 3.24 12.24 -1.47
C ASN A 78 4.37 12.72 -2.40
N GLU A 79 5.45 11.94 -2.54
CA GLU A 79 6.54 12.26 -3.44
C GLU A 79 6.16 12.06 -4.91
N VAL A 80 5.35 11.02 -5.21
CA VAL A 80 4.74 10.83 -6.53
C VAL A 80 3.95 12.08 -6.92
N ASP A 81 3.09 12.59 -6.05
CA ASP A 81 2.25 13.75 -6.35
C ASP A 81 3.09 15.00 -6.63
N LYS A 82 4.13 15.28 -5.83
CA LYS A 82 5.07 16.39 -6.11
C LYS A 82 5.77 16.24 -7.46
N LEU A 83 6.23 15.04 -7.79
CA LEU A 83 6.94 14.78 -9.05
C LEU A 83 6.01 14.89 -10.27
N ARG A 84 4.73 14.54 -10.10
CA ARG A 84 3.68 14.73 -11.10
C ARG A 84 3.38 16.21 -11.32
N GLU A 85 3.21 16.98 -10.24
CA GLU A 85 3.01 18.44 -10.32
C GLU A 85 4.19 19.14 -11.01
N ALA A 86 5.41 18.71 -10.72
CA ALA A 86 6.63 19.23 -11.34
C ALA A 86 6.85 18.74 -12.79
N LYS A 87 6.02 17.82 -13.32
CA LYS A 87 6.17 17.17 -14.63
C LYS A 87 7.59 16.64 -14.88
N SER A 88 8.19 16.05 -13.84
CA SER A 88 9.57 15.59 -13.92
C SER A 88 9.68 14.35 -14.82
N ALA A 89 10.55 14.42 -15.84
CA ALA A 89 10.83 13.29 -16.72
C ALA A 89 11.53 12.12 -15.99
N THR A 90 12.16 12.37 -14.84
CA THR A 90 12.88 11.35 -14.04
C THR A 90 12.04 10.79 -12.89
N ALA A 91 10.73 11.09 -12.85
CA ALA A 91 9.84 10.70 -11.76
C ALA A 91 9.86 9.18 -11.51
N ALA A 92 9.75 8.36 -12.56
CA ALA A 92 9.72 6.90 -12.45
C ALA A 92 11.00 6.35 -11.77
N THR A 93 12.18 6.74 -12.24
CA THR A 93 13.47 6.30 -11.67
C THR A 93 13.66 6.74 -10.23
N ARG A 94 13.17 7.95 -9.89
CA ARG A 94 13.24 8.47 -8.52
C ARG A 94 12.36 7.63 -7.58
N ILE A 95 11.14 7.33 -7.99
CA ILE A 95 10.22 6.49 -7.21
C ILE A 95 10.75 5.06 -7.08
N ALA A 96 11.35 4.50 -8.13
CA ALA A 96 12.01 3.18 -8.08
C ALA A 96 13.08 3.12 -6.99
N THR A 97 13.91 4.16 -6.92
CA THR A 97 14.99 4.29 -5.94
C THR A 97 14.43 4.38 -4.52
N LEU A 98 13.41 5.22 -4.32
CA LEU A 98 12.76 5.39 -3.02
C LEU A 98 12.04 4.11 -2.58
N ARG A 99 11.35 3.40 -3.50
CA ARG A 99 10.74 2.09 -3.22
C ARG A 99 11.79 1.09 -2.78
N SER A 100 12.90 0.97 -3.51
CA SER A 100 13.98 0.04 -3.17
C SER A 100 14.54 0.33 -1.78
N ALA A 101 14.75 1.61 -1.45
CA ALA A 101 15.17 2.02 -0.12
C ALA A 101 14.16 1.64 0.97
N ALA A 102 12.86 1.86 0.72
CA ALA A 102 11.78 1.51 1.64
C ALA A 102 11.63 -0.02 1.84
N LEU A 103 11.86 -0.82 0.79
CA LEU A 103 11.84 -2.28 0.89
C LEU A 103 13.06 -2.83 1.64
N SER A 104 14.18 -2.12 1.59
CA SER A 104 15.44 -2.52 2.25
C SER A 104 15.52 -2.17 3.75
N ASP A 105 14.51 -1.49 4.29
CA ASP A 105 14.46 -1.04 5.68
C ASP A 105 13.01 -0.91 6.18
N GLU A 106 12.60 -1.85 7.03
CA GLU A 106 11.26 -1.89 7.63
C GLU A 106 10.95 -0.67 8.52
N THR A 107 11.97 0.01 9.06
CA THR A 107 11.79 1.21 9.90
C THR A 107 11.61 2.50 9.08
N GLY A 108 12.01 2.47 7.81
CA GLY A 108 11.90 3.58 6.87
C GLY A 108 12.86 4.75 7.13
N GLU A 109 13.99 4.52 7.79
CA GLU A 109 15.04 5.52 7.95
C GLU A 109 15.76 5.79 6.62
N LYS A 110 16.07 4.73 5.86
CA LYS A 110 16.70 4.89 4.53
C LYS A 110 15.83 5.66 3.55
N LEU A 111 14.50 5.46 3.61
CA LEU A 111 13.55 6.22 2.81
C LEU A 111 13.57 7.70 3.21
N ARG A 112 13.53 8.00 4.51
CA ARG A 112 13.55 9.38 5.02
C ARG A 112 14.84 10.12 4.72
N ALA A 113 15.98 9.42 4.66
CA ALA A 113 17.26 10.01 4.27
C ALA A 113 17.31 10.40 2.79
N LEU A 114 16.47 9.79 1.95
CA LEU A 114 16.44 10.04 0.51
C LEU A 114 15.33 10.98 0.06
N LEU A 115 14.29 11.20 0.87
CA LEU A 115 13.21 12.17 0.63
C LEU A 115 13.70 13.60 0.82
#